data_AF-A0A0V0SEP7-F1
#
_entry.id   AF-A0A0V0SEP7-F1
#
_cell.length_a   1.000
_cell.length_b   1.000
_cell.length_c   1.000
_cell.angle_alpha   90.00
_cell.angle_beta   90.00
_cell.angle_gamma   90.00
#
_symmetry.space_group_name_H-M   'P 1'
#
loop_
_entity.id
_entity.type
_entity.pdbx_description
1 polymer ?
#
loop_
_entity_poly.entity_id
_entity_poly.type
_entity_poly.pdbx_seq_one_letter_code
_entity_poly.pdbx_strand_id
1 'polypeptide(L)'
;LFQFCCCNISPPAQCSVVLLRTKRKPKASLKMMDPKSPLFFTNAAMPELMISKDVADKSYDAVMLTVADLKFLPKQLQFLKVYVDSFVQILNAVGPVSRDYDDERRFRDAIEAGMKKALAAGVKSILLICCPHPNYPTAELVTILAALQALYTPLELRELNSTNNKQKVKKLGIWCPADASATTKYVEMIKVATAIECGRTVARDIGGSDPERMCPLNAAEYTTKLFQNSHVHVTVELGTEYPLLQAVNRAADKIPRHQAKIVKLEYVGQGPIEETVLLVGKGVTLDTGGLNIKIGSAMNGMSRDKCGAAAVIGFFQIAVCNKPAEMAREDKKLQNAGKAMADMFEISRLRREDFEANRGDSEYEDMKQSNTEPSVRTPRGHTVPAAFLIEGSGLDKHGADSDQPIKYTHIDMASGNGPFPGTTWGSPVAALVARYVIHSYQSTEKL
;
A
#
# COMPACT_ATOMS: atom_id res chain seq x y z
N LEU A 1 -7.62 1.17 13.59
CA LEU A 1 -8.01 2.35 14.39
C LEU A 1 -7.61 3.60 13.60
N PHE A 2 -8.44 4.11 12.70
CA PHE A 2 -8.05 5.22 11.82
C PHE A 2 -9.13 6.29 11.74
N GLN A 3 -8.69 7.54 11.64
CA GLN A 3 -9.51 8.74 11.69
C GLN A 3 -9.74 9.26 10.27
N PHE A 4 -10.99 9.28 9.81
CA PHE A 4 -11.40 10.18 8.75
C PHE A 4 -11.87 11.52 9.34
N CYS A 5 -11.48 12.65 8.72
CA CYS A 5 -11.86 13.99 9.16
C CYS A 5 -11.69 15.00 8.01
N CYS A 6 -12.54 16.03 7.92
CA CYS A 6 -12.30 17.16 7.02
C CYS A 6 -11.47 18.25 7.72
N CYS A 7 -10.55 18.88 6.97
CA CYS A 7 -9.63 19.94 7.39
C CYS A 7 -8.56 19.51 8.43
N ASN A 8 -7.37 20.11 8.31
CA ASN A 8 -6.35 20.16 9.35
C ASN A 8 -6.23 21.62 9.87
N ILE A 9 -5.55 21.85 11.00
CA ILE A 9 -5.43 23.18 11.62
C ILE A 9 -3.97 23.71 11.62
N SER A 10 -2.98 22.86 11.31
CA SER A 10 -1.55 23.22 11.31
C SER A 10 -0.79 22.74 10.05
N PRO A 11 0.40 23.30 9.75
CA PRO A 11 1.27 22.87 8.64
C PRO A 11 1.81 21.44 8.87
N PRO A 12 2.40 20.79 7.85
CA PRO A 12 1.99 19.44 7.47
C PRO A 12 2.45 18.36 8.46
N ALA A 13 1.53 17.94 9.34
CA ALA A 13 1.45 16.54 9.69
C ALA A 13 1.24 15.78 8.38
N GLN A 14 2.23 15.00 7.93
CA GLN A 14 2.21 14.41 6.59
C GLN A 14 1.33 13.14 6.54
N CYS A 15 0.95 12.74 5.33
CA CYS A 15 0.05 11.60 5.14
C CYS A 15 0.74 10.31 5.60
N SER A 16 0.22 9.65 6.63
CA SER A 16 1.03 8.74 7.45
C SER A 16 0.30 7.51 7.98
N VAL A 17 1.10 6.49 8.32
CA VAL A 17 0.67 5.24 8.95
C VAL A 17 1.50 4.97 10.21
N VAL A 18 0.81 4.55 11.26
CA VAL A 18 1.32 4.26 12.60
C VAL A 18 1.03 2.80 12.96
N LEU A 19 1.97 2.10 13.58
CA LEU A 19 1.81 0.66 13.85
C LEU A 19 2.37 0.12 15.16
N LEU A 20 1.49 -0.39 16.03
CA LEU A 20 1.83 -0.94 17.33
C LEU A 20 1.97 -2.48 17.35
N ARG A 21 2.80 -3.03 18.26
CA ARG A 21 2.92 -4.49 18.47
C ARG A 21 3.19 -4.90 19.92
N THR A 22 2.54 -5.98 20.36
CA THR A 22 2.66 -6.59 21.69
C THR A 22 2.75 -8.13 21.61
N LYS A 23 3.13 -8.79 22.72
CA LYS A 23 3.17 -10.26 22.87
C LYS A 23 2.16 -10.75 23.92
N ARG A 24 1.57 -11.93 23.71
CA ARG A 24 0.89 -12.73 24.76
C ARG A 24 1.51 -14.14 24.83
N LYS A 25 1.39 -14.80 25.99
CA LYS A 25 1.90 -16.18 26.19
C LYS A 25 0.89 -17.22 25.66
N PRO A 26 1.33 -18.30 25.00
CA PRO A 26 0.44 -19.27 24.33
C PRO A 26 -0.13 -20.35 25.26
N LYS A 27 -1.20 -21.02 24.80
CA LYS A 27 -1.65 -22.35 25.26
C LYS A 27 -2.14 -23.19 24.07
N ALA A 28 -1.81 -24.48 24.11
CA ALA A 28 -2.23 -25.55 23.18
C ALA A 28 -1.71 -25.46 21.72
N SER A 29 -1.62 -26.63 21.09
CA SER A 29 -1.05 -26.86 19.75
C SER A 29 -2.12 -26.96 18.65
N LEU A 30 -1.73 -26.68 17.40
CA LEU A 30 -2.65 -26.58 16.26
C LEU A 30 -2.53 -27.76 15.28
N LYS A 31 -3.63 -28.05 14.57
CA LYS A 31 -3.62 -28.74 13.27
C LYS A 31 -3.89 -27.72 12.17
N MET A 32 -3.34 -27.92 10.97
CA MET A 32 -3.58 -27.04 9.81
C MET A 32 -5.01 -27.19 9.26
N MET A 33 -5.54 -26.13 8.65
CA MET A 33 -6.83 -26.13 7.93
C MET A 33 -6.71 -26.59 6.46
N ASP A 34 -7.84 -26.96 5.87
CA ASP A 34 -7.99 -27.46 4.50
C ASP A 34 -7.77 -26.34 3.45
N PRO A 35 -6.91 -26.55 2.42
CA PRO A 35 -6.64 -25.56 1.36
C PRO A 35 -7.80 -25.31 0.36
N LYS A 36 -9.00 -25.87 0.57
CA LYS A 36 -10.16 -25.76 -0.35
C LYS A 36 -11.09 -24.56 -0.14
N SER A 37 -10.86 -23.68 0.82
CA SER A 37 -11.73 -22.50 1.02
C SER A 37 -11.61 -21.50 -0.15
N PRO A 38 -12.71 -21.14 -0.85
CA PRO A 38 -12.64 -20.23 -1.98
C PRO A 38 -12.58 -18.76 -1.51
N LEU A 39 -11.43 -18.12 -1.73
CA LEU A 39 -11.19 -16.70 -1.44
C LEU A 39 -11.91 -15.79 -2.45
N PHE A 40 -13.23 -15.68 -2.35
CA PHE A 40 -14.05 -14.78 -3.16
C PHE A 40 -13.89 -13.30 -2.70
N PHE A 41 -12.82 -12.65 -3.17
CA PHE A 41 -12.57 -11.22 -2.99
C PHE A 41 -12.55 -10.48 -4.35
N THR A 42 -13.62 -10.61 -5.13
CA THR A 42 -13.78 -9.94 -6.42
C THR A 42 -14.46 -8.58 -6.28
N ASN A 43 -13.67 -7.52 -6.04
CA ASN A 43 -14.14 -6.17 -6.34
C ASN A 43 -14.32 -6.06 -7.87
N ALA A 44 -15.50 -5.63 -8.34
CA ALA A 44 -16.06 -6.01 -9.66
C ALA A 44 -15.46 -5.27 -10.88
N ALA A 45 -14.14 -5.14 -10.95
CA ALA A 45 -13.41 -4.42 -11.99
C ALA A 45 -12.01 -4.98 -12.33
N MET A 46 -11.51 -6.01 -11.63
CA MET A 46 -10.31 -6.73 -12.08
C MET A 46 -10.61 -7.62 -13.29
N PRO A 47 -9.63 -7.86 -14.19
CA PRO A 47 -9.78 -8.80 -15.32
C PRO A 47 -9.85 -10.25 -14.83
N GLU A 48 -10.27 -11.16 -15.71
CA GLU A 48 -10.06 -12.59 -15.47
C GLU A 48 -8.55 -12.90 -15.54
N LEU A 49 -7.99 -13.46 -14.46
CA LEU A 49 -6.55 -13.69 -14.33
C LEU A 49 -6.26 -15.20 -14.33
N MET A 50 -5.62 -15.68 -15.39
CA MET A 50 -5.49 -17.10 -15.71
C MET A 50 -4.03 -17.53 -15.87
N ILE A 51 -3.75 -18.83 -15.77
CA ILE A 51 -2.48 -19.40 -16.24
C ILE A 51 -2.65 -19.89 -17.68
N SER A 52 -1.70 -19.55 -18.55
CA SER A 52 -1.48 -20.27 -19.81
C SER A 52 -0.17 -21.05 -19.75
N LYS A 53 -0.12 -22.19 -20.45
CA LYS A 53 1.12 -22.94 -20.72
C LYS A 53 1.57 -22.77 -22.18
N ASP A 54 0.66 -22.36 -23.06
CA ASP A 54 0.93 -22.06 -24.46
C ASP A 54 1.12 -20.55 -24.67
N VAL A 55 2.10 -20.19 -25.50
CA VAL A 55 2.36 -18.80 -25.93
C VAL A 55 1.63 -18.48 -27.25
N ALA A 56 1.23 -19.51 -28.01
CA ALA A 56 0.42 -19.39 -29.22
C ALA A 56 -1.09 -19.53 -28.96
N ASP A 57 -1.55 -19.37 -27.71
CA ASP A 57 -2.98 -19.36 -27.36
C ASP A 57 -3.68 -18.18 -28.05
N LYS A 58 -4.44 -18.49 -29.11
CA LYS A 58 -5.19 -17.55 -29.95
C LYS A 58 -6.38 -16.88 -29.26
N SER A 59 -6.62 -17.14 -27.98
CA SER A 59 -7.57 -16.37 -27.16
C SER A 59 -6.97 -15.10 -26.53
N TYR A 60 -5.69 -14.80 -26.80
CA TYR A 60 -5.05 -13.51 -26.51
C TYR A 60 -4.73 -12.74 -27.78
N ASP A 61 -5.03 -11.43 -27.81
CA ASP A 61 -4.75 -10.57 -28.96
C ASP A 61 -3.26 -10.17 -29.01
N ALA A 62 -2.61 -10.13 -27.84
CA ALA A 62 -1.21 -9.73 -27.70
C ALA A 62 -0.46 -10.60 -26.68
N VAL A 63 0.81 -10.88 -26.98
CA VAL A 63 1.77 -11.49 -26.05
C VAL A 63 2.75 -10.41 -25.60
N MET A 64 2.86 -10.20 -24.29
CA MET A 64 3.70 -9.17 -23.69
C MET A 64 4.84 -9.80 -22.88
N LEU A 65 6.08 -9.39 -23.18
CA LEU A 65 7.29 -9.95 -22.59
C LEU A 65 8.13 -8.83 -21.98
N THR A 66 8.40 -8.92 -20.68
CA THR A 66 9.44 -8.12 -20.01
C THR A 66 10.69 -8.94 -19.83
N VAL A 67 11.83 -8.42 -20.30
CA VAL A 67 13.12 -9.08 -20.17
C VAL A 67 14.26 -8.06 -20.04
N ALA A 68 15.21 -8.31 -19.13
CA ALA A 68 16.41 -7.48 -18.97
C ALA A 68 17.51 -7.87 -19.97
N ASP A 69 17.65 -9.17 -20.23
CA ASP A 69 18.59 -9.74 -21.19
C ASP A 69 18.01 -11.06 -21.73
N LEU A 70 18.09 -11.28 -23.05
CA LEU A 70 17.60 -12.47 -23.75
C LEU A 70 18.28 -13.79 -23.33
N LYS A 71 19.33 -13.75 -22.49
CA LYS A 71 19.90 -14.92 -21.79
C LYS A 71 19.04 -15.42 -20.62
N PHE A 72 18.22 -14.55 -20.01
CA PHE A 72 17.32 -14.91 -18.91
C PHE A 72 15.96 -15.47 -19.40
N LEU A 73 15.73 -15.46 -20.71
CA LEU A 73 14.54 -16.03 -21.33
C LEU A 73 14.52 -17.57 -21.12
N PRO A 74 13.46 -18.16 -20.55
CA PRO A 74 13.35 -19.60 -20.31
C PRO A 74 13.65 -20.45 -21.55
N LYS A 75 14.24 -21.65 -21.38
CA LYS A 75 14.64 -22.52 -22.50
C LYS A 75 13.50 -22.78 -23.48
N GLN A 76 12.29 -23.02 -22.95
CA GLN A 76 11.05 -23.24 -23.70
C GLN A 76 10.67 -22.05 -24.60
N LEU A 77 11.14 -20.85 -24.31
CA LEU A 77 10.79 -19.60 -25.00
C LEU A 77 11.90 -19.08 -25.93
N GLN A 78 13.03 -19.78 -26.05
CA GLN A 78 14.15 -19.29 -26.87
C GLN A 78 13.83 -19.21 -28.37
N PHE A 79 12.76 -19.85 -28.84
CA PHE A 79 12.24 -19.67 -30.20
C PHE A 79 11.72 -18.24 -30.47
N LEU A 80 11.31 -17.49 -29.45
CA LEU A 80 10.90 -16.07 -29.57
C LEU A 80 12.05 -15.15 -29.98
N LYS A 81 13.30 -15.65 -30.01
CA LYS A 81 14.45 -14.94 -30.62
C LYS A 81 14.40 -14.89 -32.15
N VAL A 82 13.52 -15.66 -32.79
CA VAL A 82 13.56 -15.93 -34.24
C VAL A 82 12.19 -15.79 -34.94
N TYR A 83 11.05 -15.74 -34.24
CA TYR A 83 9.73 -15.95 -34.85
C TYR A 83 8.65 -14.92 -34.44
N VAL A 84 8.14 -14.14 -35.41
CA VAL A 84 7.04 -13.16 -35.23
C VAL A 84 6.19 -13.01 -36.52
N ASP A 85 5.21 -13.89 -36.74
CA ASP A 85 4.35 -13.86 -37.95
C ASP A 85 2.83 -14.06 -37.67
N SER A 86 2.38 -13.99 -36.41
CA SER A 86 0.98 -14.33 -36.06
C SER A 86 0.37 -13.62 -34.85
N PHE A 87 1.12 -12.80 -34.11
CA PHE A 87 0.64 -12.18 -32.86
C PHE A 87 1.24 -10.79 -32.67
N VAL A 88 0.51 -9.90 -31.99
CA VAL A 88 1.06 -8.62 -31.53
C VAL A 88 2.01 -8.89 -30.36
N GLN A 89 3.30 -9.05 -30.67
CA GLN A 89 4.34 -9.20 -29.66
C GLN A 89 4.78 -7.83 -29.13
N ILE A 90 4.63 -7.62 -27.83
CA ILE A 90 5.03 -6.38 -27.14
C ILE A 90 6.24 -6.70 -26.26
N LEU A 91 7.43 -6.62 -26.88
CA LEU A 91 8.71 -6.76 -26.20
C LEU A 91 9.04 -5.47 -25.45
N ASN A 92 9.15 -5.57 -24.12
CA ASN A 92 9.55 -4.48 -23.25
C ASN A 92 10.91 -4.79 -22.65
N ALA A 93 11.95 -4.15 -23.19
CA ALA A 93 13.28 -4.22 -22.62
C ALA A 93 13.30 -3.53 -21.24
N VAL A 94 13.60 -4.29 -20.20
CA VAL A 94 13.86 -3.74 -18.85
C VAL A 94 15.18 -2.94 -18.85
N GLY A 95 16.09 -3.23 -19.80
CA GLY A 95 17.39 -2.59 -19.94
C GLY A 95 18.38 -3.06 -18.87
N PRO A 96 19.51 -2.36 -18.69
CA PRO A 96 20.42 -2.64 -17.59
C PRO A 96 19.71 -2.45 -16.24
N VAL A 97 19.99 -3.38 -15.33
CA VAL A 97 19.46 -3.46 -13.95
C VAL A 97 20.61 -3.57 -12.93
N SER A 98 21.68 -2.81 -13.19
CA SER A 98 22.99 -2.91 -12.53
C SER A 98 23.78 -1.60 -12.49
N ARG A 99 23.12 -0.46 -12.72
CA ARG A 99 23.64 0.88 -12.43
C ARG A 99 23.32 1.23 -10.98
N ASP A 100 23.99 2.23 -10.42
CA ASP A 100 23.88 2.64 -9.01
C ASP A 100 22.46 3.05 -8.56
N TYR A 101 21.56 3.30 -9.51
CA TYR A 101 20.15 3.67 -9.30
C TYR A 101 19.14 2.62 -9.83
N ASP A 102 19.59 1.44 -10.26
CA ASP A 102 18.71 0.38 -10.73
C ASP A 102 18.22 -0.50 -9.57
N ASP A 103 16.92 -0.79 -9.57
CA ASP A 103 16.27 -1.66 -8.60
C ASP A 103 15.03 -2.34 -9.21
N GLU A 104 14.25 -3.03 -8.37
CA GLU A 104 13.02 -3.76 -8.70
C GLU A 104 12.01 -2.92 -9.52
N ARG A 105 12.00 -1.58 -9.39
CA ARG A 105 11.14 -0.67 -10.15
C ARG A 105 11.39 -0.75 -11.65
N ARG A 106 12.59 -1.12 -12.11
CA ARG A 106 12.91 -1.29 -13.54
C ARG A 106 11.96 -2.27 -14.26
N PHE A 107 11.55 -3.34 -13.57
CA PHE A 107 10.59 -4.31 -14.11
C PHE A 107 9.18 -3.73 -14.23
N ARG A 108 8.74 -2.93 -13.24
CA ARG A 108 7.49 -2.16 -13.28
C ARG A 108 7.48 -1.16 -14.43
N ASP A 109 8.51 -0.34 -14.56
CA ASP A 109 8.56 0.72 -15.57
C ASP A 109 8.42 0.14 -17.00
N ALA A 110 9.06 -1.01 -17.24
CA ALA A 110 9.01 -1.72 -18.51
C ALA A 110 7.61 -2.25 -18.84
N ILE A 111 6.93 -2.88 -17.87
CA ILE A 111 5.58 -3.41 -18.10
C ILE A 111 4.52 -2.30 -18.16
N GLU A 112 4.63 -1.23 -17.35
CA GLU A 112 3.72 -0.08 -17.44
C GLU A 112 3.81 0.60 -18.82
N ALA A 113 5.02 0.76 -19.37
CA ALA A 113 5.23 1.26 -20.73
C ALA A 113 4.62 0.33 -21.81
N GLY A 114 4.73 -0.99 -21.62
CA GLY A 114 4.12 -1.99 -22.51
C GLY A 114 2.59 -1.98 -22.46
N MET A 115 2.02 -1.99 -21.26
CA MET A 115 0.58 -1.95 -21.03
C MET A 115 -0.04 -0.65 -21.56
N LYS A 116 0.63 0.50 -21.40
CA LYS A 116 0.19 1.77 -21.99
C LYS A 116 0.07 1.68 -23.52
N LYS A 117 1.03 1.04 -24.20
CA LYS A 117 0.98 0.82 -25.66
C LYS A 117 -0.14 -0.16 -26.05
N ALA A 118 -0.28 -1.28 -25.36
CA ALA A 118 -1.32 -2.29 -25.64
C ALA A 118 -2.73 -1.70 -25.50
N LEU A 119 -2.99 -0.96 -24.42
CA LEU A 119 -4.27 -0.31 -24.18
C LEU A 119 -4.58 0.77 -25.21
N ALA A 120 -3.58 1.55 -25.64
CA ALA A 120 -3.74 2.53 -26.72
C ALA A 120 -4.00 1.88 -28.09
N ALA A 121 -3.46 0.68 -28.33
CA ALA A 121 -3.75 -0.14 -29.50
C ALA A 121 -5.08 -0.92 -29.41
N GLY A 122 -5.87 -0.72 -28.35
CA GLY A 122 -7.21 -1.29 -28.20
C GLY A 122 -7.28 -2.73 -27.69
N VAL A 123 -6.14 -3.38 -27.42
CA VAL A 123 -6.01 -4.78 -26.98
C VAL A 123 -6.93 -5.11 -25.79
N LYS A 124 -7.59 -6.28 -25.82
CA LYS A 124 -8.58 -6.75 -24.82
C LYS A 124 -8.25 -8.08 -24.14
N SER A 125 -7.31 -8.86 -24.66
CA SER A 125 -6.79 -10.07 -24.02
C SER A 125 -5.27 -10.09 -24.14
N ILE A 126 -4.57 -10.09 -23.00
CA ILE A 126 -3.09 -10.04 -22.94
C ILE A 126 -2.55 -11.31 -22.29
N LEU A 127 -1.56 -11.96 -22.91
CA LEU A 127 -0.73 -12.97 -22.27
C LEU A 127 0.60 -12.37 -21.82
N LEU A 128 0.83 -12.34 -20.52
CA LEU A 128 2.03 -11.80 -19.89
C LEU A 128 3.06 -12.89 -19.60
N ILE A 129 4.25 -12.75 -20.18
CA ILE A 129 5.42 -13.58 -19.87
C ILE A 129 6.31 -12.83 -18.87
N CYS A 130 6.30 -13.31 -17.63
CA CYS A 130 7.16 -12.83 -16.56
C CYS A 130 8.51 -13.57 -16.59
N CYS A 131 9.62 -12.87 -16.87
CA CYS A 131 10.95 -13.49 -16.80
C CYS A 131 11.52 -13.42 -15.36
N PRO A 132 12.04 -14.54 -14.81
CA PRO A 132 12.81 -14.50 -13.57
C PRO A 132 14.16 -13.82 -13.78
N HIS A 133 14.75 -13.26 -12.71
CA HIS A 133 16.09 -12.67 -12.74
C HIS A 133 16.88 -13.10 -11.50
N PRO A 134 18.15 -13.56 -11.63
CA PRO A 134 18.89 -14.15 -10.51
C PRO A 134 19.08 -13.20 -9.32
N ASN A 135 19.29 -11.91 -9.58
CA ASN A 135 19.54 -10.90 -8.54
C ASN A 135 18.25 -10.19 -8.06
N TYR A 136 17.10 -10.47 -8.67
CA TYR A 136 15.81 -9.85 -8.35
C TYR A 136 14.74 -10.96 -8.26
N PRO A 137 14.69 -11.72 -7.15
CA PRO A 137 13.86 -12.92 -7.03
C PRO A 137 12.34 -12.63 -7.07
N THR A 138 11.94 -11.36 -6.94
CA THR A 138 10.57 -10.88 -7.02
C THR A 138 10.18 -10.28 -8.37
N ALA A 139 11.10 -10.25 -9.36
CA ALA A 139 10.87 -9.62 -10.66
C ALA A 139 9.56 -10.08 -11.35
N GLU A 140 9.24 -11.37 -11.26
CA GLU A 140 7.99 -11.94 -11.78
C GLU A 140 6.76 -11.31 -11.07
N LEU A 141 6.75 -11.27 -9.73
CA LEU A 141 5.65 -10.73 -8.93
C LEU A 141 5.47 -9.21 -9.13
N VAL A 142 6.58 -8.46 -9.18
CA VAL A 142 6.57 -7.01 -9.47
C VAL A 142 5.99 -6.74 -10.86
N THR A 143 6.33 -7.58 -11.85
CA THR A 143 5.78 -7.48 -13.21
C THR A 143 4.26 -7.70 -13.23
N ILE A 144 3.75 -8.72 -12.52
CA ILE A 144 2.30 -8.98 -12.43
C ILE A 144 1.58 -7.81 -11.74
N LEU A 145 2.10 -7.32 -10.61
CA LEU A 145 1.51 -6.21 -9.84
C LEU A 145 1.47 -4.89 -10.64
N ALA A 146 2.49 -4.64 -11.46
CA ALA A 146 2.55 -3.47 -12.32
C ALA A 146 1.64 -3.58 -13.55
N ALA A 147 1.50 -4.77 -14.14
CA ALA A 147 0.48 -5.02 -15.16
C ALA A 147 -0.94 -4.80 -14.61
N LEU A 148 -1.22 -5.34 -13.42
CA LEU A 148 -2.47 -5.14 -12.69
C LEU A 148 -2.75 -3.65 -12.40
N GLN A 149 -1.76 -2.90 -11.89
CA GLN A 149 -1.86 -1.47 -11.65
C GLN A 149 -2.20 -0.68 -12.92
N ALA A 150 -1.65 -1.05 -14.08
CA ALA A 150 -2.00 -0.42 -15.36
C ALA A 150 -3.47 -0.67 -15.75
N LEU A 151 -4.08 -1.76 -15.27
CA LEU A 151 -5.46 -2.13 -15.53
C LEU A 151 -6.48 -1.47 -14.57
N TYR A 152 -6.06 -0.97 -13.41
CA TYR A 152 -6.92 -0.24 -12.47
C TYR A 152 -7.70 0.92 -13.13
N THR A 153 -9.03 0.90 -13.00
CA THR A 153 -9.93 1.99 -13.43
C THR A 153 -10.34 2.81 -12.20
N PRO A 154 -10.10 4.13 -12.14
CA PRO A 154 -10.54 5.00 -11.05
C PRO A 154 -12.04 4.90 -10.73
N LEU A 155 -12.40 5.00 -9.44
CA LEU A 155 -13.75 4.80 -8.94
C LEU A 155 -14.79 5.67 -9.68
N GLU A 156 -14.47 6.93 -9.93
CA GLU A 156 -15.32 7.90 -10.63
C GLU A 156 -15.68 7.42 -12.05
N LEU A 157 -14.72 6.81 -12.76
CA LEU A 157 -14.94 6.25 -14.09
C LEU A 157 -15.74 4.94 -14.05
N ARG A 158 -15.67 4.18 -12.94
CA ARG A 158 -16.48 2.94 -12.74
C ARG A 158 -17.91 3.23 -12.29
N GLU A 159 -18.15 4.39 -11.71
CA GLU A 159 -19.49 4.93 -11.40
C GLU A 159 -20.14 5.55 -12.65
N LEU A 160 -19.41 6.41 -13.36
CA LEU A 160 -19.89 7.10 -14.57
C LEU A 160 -20.26 6.11 -15.68
N ASN A 161 -19.41 5.10 -15.94
CA ASN A 161 -19.64 4.09 -16.96
C ASN A 161 -20.43 2.88 -16.40
N SER A 162 -21.52 3.13 -15.70
CA SER A 162 -22.36 2.08 -15.09
C SER A 162 -22.94 1.08 -16.09
N THR A 163 -23.06 1.47 -17.37
CA THR A 163 -23.63 0.68 -18.48
C THR A 163 -22.61 0.06 -19.43
N ASN A 164 -21.30 0.33 -19.26
CA ASN A 164 -20.25 -0.12 -20.19
C ASN A 164 -19.09 -0.79 -19.44
N ASN A 165 -18.34 -1.67 -20.11
CA ASN A 165 -17.41 -2.57 -19.40
C ASN A 165 -16.36 -1.82 -18.56
N LYS A 166 -16.41 -2.02 -17.23
CA LYS A 166 -15.54 -1.37 -16.23
C LYS A 166 -14.07 -1.79 -16.33
N GLN A 167 -13.79 -2.92 -16.97
CA GLN A 167 -12.46 -3.47 -17.16
C GLN A 167 -11.81 -2.92 -18.44
N LYS A 168 -10.54 -2.48 -18.38
CA LYS A 168 -9.80 -2.02 -19.56
C LYS A 168 -9.53 -3.14 -20.59
N VAL A 169 -9.26 -4.35 -20.08
CA VAL A 169 -9.09 -5.62 -20.80
C VAL A 169 -10.01 -6.68 -20.18
N LYS A 170 -10.45 -7.67 -20.95
CA LYS A 170 -11.28 -8.79 -20.47
C LYS A 170 -10.43 -9.83 -19.70
N LYS A 171 -9.27 -10.19 -20.27
CA LYS A 171 -8.45 -11.33 -19.85
C LYS A 171 -6.98 -10.92 -19.68
N LEU A 172 -6.36 -11.31 -18.57
CA LEU A 172 -4.92 -11.25 -18.33
C LEU A 172 -4.39 -12.65 -18.03
N GLY A 173 -3.81 -13.29 -19.04
CA GLY A 173 -3.08 -14.55 -18.86
C GLY A 173 -1.70 -14.29 -18.29
N ILE A 174 -1.23 -15.13 -17.40
CA ILE A 174 0.18 -15.24 -17.01
C ILE A 174 0.70 -16.54 -17.63
N TRP A 175 1.77 -16.46 -18.43
CA TRP A 175 2.42 -17.67 -18.93
C TRP A 175 3.27 -18.33 -17.83
N CYS A 176 3.19 -19.65 -17.70
CA CYS A 176 4.15 -20.43 -16.93
C CYS A 176 4.69 -21.64 -17.74
N PRO A 177 5.90 -22.14 -17.42
CA PRO A 177 6.37 -23.41 -17.96
C PRO A 177 5.40 -24.56 -17.70
N ALA A 178 5.36 -25.54 -18.60
CA ALA A 178 4.55 -26.76 -18.45
C ALA A 178 5.11 -27.78 -17.43
N ASP A 179 5.76 -27.30 -16.36
CA ASP A 179 6.25 -28.08 -15.23
C ASP A 179 5.30 -27.98 -14.03
N ALA A 180 5.23 -29.01 -13.19
CA ALA A 180 4.34 -29.08 -12.04
C ALA A 180 4.77 -28.11 -10.91
N SER A 181 6.06 -28.03 -10.60
CA SER A 181 6.59 -27.13 -9.56
C SER A 181 6.44 -25.66 -9.97
N ALA A 182 6.76 -25.35 -11.22
CA ALA A 182 6.53 -24.04 -11.83
C ALA A 182 5.03 -23.67 -11.84
N THR A 183 4.13 -24.61 -12.18
CA THR A 183 2.68 -24.36 -12.12
C THR A 183 2.25 -23.95 -10.71
N THR A 184 2.67 -24.69 -9.67
CA THR A 184 2.34 -24.37 -8.26
C THR A 184 2.87 -23.00 -7.85
N LYS A 185 4.15 -22.69 -8.13
CA LYS A 185 4.76 -21.37 -7.87
C LYS A 185 3.94 -20.24 -8.48
N TYR A 186 3.50 -20.40 -9.74
CA TYR A 186 2.74 -19.37 -10.45
C TYR A 186 1.30 -19.24 -9.91
N VAL A 187 0.64 -20.33 -9.51
CA VAL A 187 -0.67 -20.28 -8.82
C VAL A 187 -0.57 -19.50 -7.51
N GLU A 188 0.45 -19.74 -6.69
CA GLU A 188 0.66 -19.03 -5.43
C GLU A 188 1.00 -17.55 -5.66
N MET A 189 1.89 -17.25 -6.62
CA MET A 189 2.23 -15.88 -7.00
C MET A 189 1.01 -15.09 -7.51
N ILE A 190 0.13 -15.74 -8.29
CA ILE A 190 -1.13 -15.16 -8.74
C ILE A 190 -2.05 -14.84 -7.56
N LYS A 191 -2.25 -15.78 -6.62
CA LYS A 191 -3.07 -15.53 -5.41
C LYS A 191 -2.52 -14.34 -4.60
N VAL A 192 -1.20 -14.27 -4.42
CA VAL A 192 -0.50 -13.17 -3.74
C VAL A 192 -0.71 -11.84 -4.46
N ALA A 193 -0.46 -11.79 -5.78
CA ALA A 193 -0.60 -10.58 -6.58
C ALA A 193 -2.05 -10.06 -6.57
N THR A 194 -3.02 -10.98 -6.64
CA THR A 194 -4.46 -10.69 -6.60
C THR A 194 -4.86 -10.08 -5.24
N ALA A 195 -4.39 -10.67 -4.13
CA ALA A 195 -4.67 -10.17 -2.79
C ALA A 195 -4.06 -8.78 -2.54
N ILE A 196 -2.82 -8.55 -2.97
CA ILE A 196 -2.14 -7.25 -2.89
C ILE A 196 -2.87 -6.21 -3.73
N GLU A 197 -3.24 -6.53 -4.99
CA GLU A 197 -3.90 -5.55 -5.85
C GLU A 197 -5.34 -5.25 -5.41
N CYS A 198 -6.08 -6.20 -4.82
CA CYS A 198 -7.34 -5.88 -4.15
C CYS A 198 -7.14 -4.83 -3.05
N GLY A 199 -6.11 -4.99 -2.21
CA GLY A 199 -5.73 -4.01 -1.20
C GLY A 199 -5.34 -2.65 -1.79
N ARG A 200 -4.45 -2.64 -2.80
CA ARG A 200 -4.05 -1.41 -3.50
C ARG A 200 -5.23 -0.74 -4.21
N THR A 201 -6.18 -1.50 -4.77
CA THR A 201 -7.41 -0.98 -5.39
C THR A 201 -8.25 -0.23 -4.38
N VAL A 202 -8.44 -0.78 -3.18
CA VAL A 202 -9.13 -0.09 -2.07
C VAL A 202 -8.37 1.17 -1.63
N ALA A 203 -7.04 1.10 -1.51
CA ALA A 203 -6.22 2.26 -1.17
C ALA A 203 -6.24 3.36 -2.24
N ARG A 204 -6.38 3.00 -3.53
CA ARG A 204 -6.55 3.95 -4.64
C ARG A 204 -7.97 4.50 -4.74
N ASP A 205 -8.99 3.68 -4.50
CA ASP A 205 -10.39 4.09 -4.46
C ASP A 205 -10.59 5.15 -3.38
N ILE A 206 -10.23 4.84 -2.14
CA ILE A 206 -10.41 5.75 -1.01
C ILE A 206 -9.44 6.93 -1.14
N GLY A 207 -8.15 6.68 -1.35
CA GLY A 207 -7.12 7.73 -1.30
C GLY A 207 -7.05 8.62 -2.54
N GLY A 208 -7.41 8.09 -3.72
CA GLY A 208 -7.36 8.82 -4.99
C GLY A 208 -8.59 9.70 -5.25
N SER A 209 -9.77 9.30 -4.75
CA SER A 209 -11.03 10.00 -5.02
C SER A 209 -11.10 11.39 -4.41
N ASP A 210 -11.96 12.23 -5.00
CA ASP A 210 -12.27 13.56 -4.52
C ASP A 210 -12.84 13.59 -3.07
N PRO A 211 -12.82 14.75 -2.39
CA PRO A 211 -13.29 14.88 -1.00
C PRO A 211 -14.79 14.72 -0.77
N GLU A 212 -15.62 14.85 -1.80
CA GLU A 212 -17.09 14.73 -1.68
C GLU A 212 -17.48 13.25 -1.73
N ARG A 213 -16.98 12.54 -2.74
CA ARG A 213 -17.11 11.09 -2.92
C ARG A 213 -16.51 10.32 -1.76
N MET A 214 -15.32 10.69 -1.30
CA MET A 214 -14.64 10.09 -0.14
C MET A 214 -14.53 11.09 1.02
N CYS A 215 -15.68 11.65 1.43
CA CYS A 215 -15.84 12.33 2.71
C CYS A 215 -15.83 11.31 3.88
N PRO A 216 -15.67 11.75 5.14
CA PRO A 216 -15.53 10.84 6.29
C PRO A 216 -16.67 9.84 6.46
N LEU A 217 -17.90 10.24 6.17
CA LEU A 217 -19.07 9.35 6.18
C LEU A 217 -18.94 8.27 5.08
N ASN A 218 -18.73 8.66 3.83
CA ASN A 218 -18.67 7.76 2.69
C ASN A 218 -17.49 6.78 2.77
N ALA A 219 -16.34 7.24 3.27
CA ALA A 219 -15.16 6.38 3.45
C ALA A 219 -15.38 5.31 4.54
N ALA A 220 -16.09 5.66 5.62
CA ALA A 220 -16.51 4.69 6.63
C ALA A 220 -17.56 3.70 6.05
N GLU A 221 -18.55 4.18 5.29
CA GLU A 221 -19.54 3.33 4.62
C GLU A 221 -18.92 2.36 3.61
N TYR A 222 -18.00 2.83 2.76
CA TYR A 222 -17.25 1.98 1.82
C TYR A 222 -16.51 0.88 2.60
N THR A 223 -15.86 1.22 3.70
CA THR A 223 -15.12 0.27 4.54
C THR A 223 -16.04 -0.78 5.17
N THR A 224 -17.20 -0.38 5.71
CA THR A 224 -18.18 -1.33 6.26
C THR A 224 -18.74 -2.26 5.18
N LYS A 225 -19.07 -1.74 3.99
CA LYS A 225 -19.57 -2.52 2.85
C LYS A 225 -18.52 -3.50 2.31
N LEU A 226 -17.24 -3.10 2.28
CA LEU A 226 -16.11 -3.94 1.85
C LEU A 226 -15.93 -5.19 2.72
N PHE A 227 -16.09 -5.06 4.04
CA PHE A 227 -15.81 -6.14 4.99
C PHE A 227 -17.07 -6.88 5.51
N GLN A 228 -18.27 -6.48 5.08
CA GLN A 228 -19.57 -6.99 5.59
C GLN A 228 -19.69 -8.53 5.63
N ASN A 229 -19.08 -9.23 4.66
CA ASN A 229 -19.12 -10.70 4.55
C ASN A 229 -17.73 -11.34 4.80
N SER A 230 -16.91 -10.74 5.66
CA SER A 230 -15.52 -11.16 5.91
C SER A 230 -15.26 -11.56 7.37
N HIS A 231 -14.05 -12.03 7.66
CA HIS A 231 -13.57 -12.28 9.03
C HIS A 231 -13.03 -11.01 9.73
N VAL A 232 -13.18 -9.83 9.12
CA VAL A 232 -12.79 -8.54 9.72
C VAL A 232 -14.02 -7.90 10.36
N HIS A 233 -14.00 -7.72 11.68
CA HIS A 233 -15.04 -6.96 12.37
C HIS A 233 -14.82 -5.46 12.15
N VAL A 234 -15.91 -4.73 11.88
CA VAL A 234 -15.89 -3.28 11.64
C VAL A 234 -16.72 -2.56 12.71
N THR A 235 -16.12 -1.57 13.36
CA THR A 235 -16.83 -0.63 14.24
C THR A 235 -16.58 0.80 13.77
N VAL A 236 -17.61 1.64 13.76
CA VAL A 236 -17.52 3.06 13.37
C VAL A 236 -18.07 3.92 14.51
N GLU A 237 -17.30 4.90 14.95
CA GLU A 237 -17.65 5.80 16.06
C GLU A 237 -17.27 7.26 15.75
N LEU A 238 -17.87 8.22 16.46
CA LEU A 238 -17.63 9.66 16.26
C LEU A 238 -16.30 10.17 16.85
N GLY A 239 -15.58 9.31 17.60
CA GLY A 239 -14.29 9.64 18.17
C GLY A 239 -14.33 10.72 19.26
N THR A 240 -15.40 10.80 20.07
CA THR A 240 -15.52 11.78 21.18
C THR A 240 -14.36 11.67 22.17
N GLU A 241 -13.93 10.45 22.49
CA GLU A 241 -12.88 10.14 23.49
C GLU A 241 -11.44 10.45 23.02
N TYR A 242 -11.26 11.06 21.86
CA TYR A 242 -9.96 11.27 21.22
C TYR A 242 -9.70 12.79 21.11
N PRO A 243 -9.12 13.45 22.12
CA PRO A 243 -9.06 14.92 22.19
C PRO A 243 -8.27 15.55 21.03
N LEU A 244 -7.20 14.91 20.54
CA LEU A 244 -6.44 15.37 19.37
C LEU A 244 -7.27 15.30 18.07
N LEU A 245 -8.11 14.26 17.91
CA LEU A 245 -9.07 14.17 16.80
C LEU A 245 -10.12 15.28 16.92
N GLN A 246 -10.65 15.53 18.12
CA GLN A 246 -11.66 16.57 18.33
C GLN A 246 -11.11 17.99 18.21
N ALA A 247 -9.81 18.21 18.46
CA ALA A 247 -9.14 19.46 18.13
C ALA A 247 -9.20 19.72 16.61
N VAL A 248 -8.85 18.72 15.78
CA VAL A 248 -8.89 18.81 14.31
C VAL A 248 -10.33 18.89 13.77
N ASN A 249 -11.24 18.03 14.27
CA ASN A 249 -12.64 17.96 13.86
C ASN A 249 -13.46 19.23 14.21
N ARG A 250 -12.97 20.09 15.11
CA ARG A 250 -13.72 21.22 15.70
C ARG A 250 -14.45 22.11 14.67
N ALA A 251 -13.85 22.34 13.51
CA ALA A 251 -14.45 23.15 12.43
C ALA A 251 -15.39 22.35 11.50
N ALA A 252 -15.22 21.03 11.43
CA ALA A 252 -16.01 20.12 10.59
C ALA A 252 -17.24 19.54 11.31
N ASP A 253 -17.21 19.49 12.64
CA ASP A 253 -18.18 18.80 13.51
C ASP A 253 -19.66 19.17 13.28
N LYS A 254 -19.94 20.42 12.88
CA LYS A 254 -21.31 20.90 12.64
C LYS A 254 -21.87 20.55 11.25
N ILE A 255 -21.09 19.84 10.43
CA ILE A 255 -21.47 19.40 9.09
C ILE A 255 -21.50 17.85 9.10
N PRO A 256 -22.68 17.18 9.15
CA PRO A 256 -22.77 15.73 9.40
C PRO A 256 -21.97 14.82 8.45
N ARG A 257 -21.83 15.22 7.18
CA ARG A 257 -21.02 14.51 6.17
C ARG A 257 -19.50 14.68 6.34
N HIS A 258 -19.07 15.72 7.07
CA HIS A 258 -17.67 16.05 7.36
C HIS A 258 -17.22 15.66 8.78
N GLN A 259 -18.17 15.41 9.70
CA GLN A 259 -17.90 14.93 11.05
C GLN A 259 -16.91 13.75 11.03
N ALA A 260 -15.89 13.85 11.88
CA ALA A 260 -14.89 12.80 11.99
C ALA A 260 -15.50 11.43 12.30
N LYS A 261 -14.90 10.39 11.72
CA LYS A 261 -15.24 8.98 11.97
C LYS A 261 -13.96 8.25 12.35
N ILE A 262 -13.92 7.67 13.54
CA ILE A 262 -12.97 6.61 13.86
C ILE A 262 -13.53 5.31 13.30
N VAL A 263 -12.75 4.65 12.46
CA VAL A 263 -13.03 3.30 11.97
C VAL A 263 -12.06 2.33 12.62
N LYS A 264 -12.63 1.34 13.31
CA LYS A 264 -11.94 0.21 13.91
C LYS A 264 -12.16 -0.99 13.00
N LEU A 265 -11.06 -1.59 12.56
CA LEU A 265 -11.04 -2.93 12.00
C LEU A 265 -10.34 -3.83 13.01
N GLU A 266 -10.87 -5.04 13.19
CA GLU A 266 -10.27 -6.09 13.98
C GLU A 266 -10.29 -7.40 13.19
N TYR A 267 -9.16 -8.10 13.15
CA TYR A 267 -9.04 -9.45 12.61
C TYR A 267 -8.34 -10.32 13.66
N VAL A 268 -8.97 -11.44 14.01
CA VAL A 268 -8.42 -12.41 14.96
C VAL A 268 -8.08 -13.68 14.20
N GLY A 269 -6.80 -14.04 14.18
CA GLY A 269 -6.32 -15.29 13.59
C GLY A 269 -6.84 -16.52 14.33
N GLN A 270 -6.76 -17.68 13.69
CA GLN A 270 -7.11 -18.95 14.33
C GLN A 270 -5.94 -19.49 15.17
N GLY A 271 -6.23 -20.03 16.36
CA GLY A 271 -5.23 -20.63 17.23
C GLY A 271 -4.63 -19.66 18.27
N PRO A 272 -3.48 -20.00 18.86
CA PRO A 272 -2.81 -19.15 19.84
C PRO A 272 -2.29 -17.85 19.20
N ILE A 273 -2.74 -16.70 19.70
CA ILE A 273 -2.25 -15.39 19.27
C ILE A 273 -0.93 -15.07 19.98
N GLU A 274 0.19 -15.34 19.32
CA GLU A 274 1.55 -15.03 19.82
C GLU A 274 1.86 -13.51 19.73
N GLU A 275 1.22 -12.83 18.79
CA GLU A 275 1.49 -11.45 18.41
C GLU A 275 0.20 -10.70 18.08
N THR A 276 0.08 -9.47 18.56
CA THR A 276 -0.96 -8.53 18.14
C THR A 276 -0.30 -7.34 17.44
N VAL A 277 -0.87 -6.93 16.31
CA VAL A 277 -0.45 -5.78 15.51
C VAL A 277 -1.63 -4.82 15.40
N LEU A 278 -1.44 -3.54 15.74
CA LEU A 278 -2.49 -2.51 15.66
C LEU A 278 -2.05 -1.43 14.68
N LEU A 279 -2.95 -0.95 13.81
CA LEU A 279 -2.64 0.15 12.90
C LEU A 279 -3.57 1.35 13.01
N VAL A 280 -2.94 2.51 12.76
CA VAL A 280 -3.54 3.83 12.69
C VAL A 280 -3.09 4.49 11.40
N GLY A 281 -4.04 4.95 10.59
CA GLY A 281 -3.78 5.62 9.32
C GLY A 281 -4.43 6.99 9.32
N LYS A 282 -3.73 8.00 8.79
CA LYS A 282 -4.26 9.36 8.66
C LYS A 282 -5.28 9.43 7.51
N GLY A 283 -6.53 9.79 7.84
CA GLY A 283 -7.66 9.86 6.90
C GLY A 283 -8.17 11.27 6.64
N VAL A 284 -7.32 12.31 6.62
CA VAL A 284 -7.81 13.68 6.38
C VAL A 284 -8.31 13.80 4.95
N THR A 285 -9.62 13.89 4.77
CA THR A 285 -10.28 13.69 3.46
C THR A 285 -10.08 14.85 2.49
N LEU A 286 -9.82 16.03 3.04
CA LEU A 286 -9.27 17.21 2.39
C LEU A 286 -8.53 18.05 3.44
N ASP A 287 -7.24 18.30 3.22
CA ASP A 287 -6.48 19.26 4.03
C ASP A 287 -6.44 20.64 3.36
N THR A 288 -7.21 21.59 3.90
CA THR A 288 -7.20 23.01 3.51
C THR A 288 -6.15 23.85 4.26
N GLY A 289 -5.54 23.33 5.33
CA GLY A 289 -4.73 24.07 6.31
C GLY A 289 -5.53 24.81 7.39
N GLY A 290 -6.87 24.84 7.30
CA GLY A 290 -7.73 25.49 8.27
C GLY A 290 -7.57 27.01 8.25
N LEU A 291 -7.28 27.62 9.40
CA LEU A 291 -6.92 29.05 9.48
C LEU A 291 -5.58 29.35 8.80
N ASN A 292 -4.64 28.40 8.85
CA ASN A 292 -3.36 28.46 8.11
C ASN A 292 -3.59 27.96 6.67
N ILE A 293 -4.52 28.62 5.96
CA ILE A 293 -5.05 28.14 4.67
C ILE A 293 -3.93 27.97 3.63
N LYS A 294 -3.91 26.81 2.97
CA LYS A 294 -2.93 26.49 1.92
C LYS A 294 -3.24 27.33 0.68
N ILE A 295 -2.33 28.23 0.31
CA ILE A 295 -2.48 29.11 -0.85
C ILE A 295 -1.82 28.53 -2.11
N GLY A 296 -2.41 28.83 -3.27
CA GLY A 296 -1.88 28.42 -4.58
C GLY A 296 -1.70 26.91 -4.71
N SER A 297 -0.54 26.48 -5.22
CA SER A 297 -0.22 25.07 -5.45
C SER A 297 -0.12 24.22 -4.18
N ALA A 298 -0.05 24.81 -2.98
CA ALA A 298 0.01 24.05 -1.73
C ALA A 298 -1.28 23.27 -1.42
N MET A 299 -2.43 23.65 -1.98
CA MET A 299 -3.69 22.91 -1.83
C MET A 299 -3.84 21.76 -2.85
N ASN A 300 -3.02 21.75 -3.91
CA ASN A 300 -3.12 20.74 -4.97
C ASN A 300 -2.81 19.34 -4.43
N GLY A 301 -3.70 18.38 -4.72
CA GLY A 301 -3.56 17.00 -4.27
C GLY A 301 -3.87 16.75 -2.79
N MET A 302 -4.26 17.77 -2.00
CA MET A 302 -4.59 17.60 -0.58
C MET A 302 -5.86 16.78 -0.30
N SER A 303 -6.59 16.37 -1.34
CA SER A 303 -7.58 15.29 -1.24
C SER A 303 -6.96 13.93 -0.93
N ARG A 304 -5.65 13.75 -1.14
CA ARG A 304 -4.89 12.52 -0.86
C ARG A 304 -4.34 12.45 0.56
N ASP A 305 -4.61 13.43 1.42
CA ASP A 305 -4.14 13.40 2.81
C ASP A 305 -4.85 12.31 3.67
N LYS A 306 -5.84 11.63 3.06
CA LYS A 306 -6.47 10.39 3.52
C LYS A 306 -5.78 9.12 3.05
N CYS A 307 -4.70 9.18 2.27
CA CYS A 307 -3.99 8.00 1.77
C CYS A 307 -3.40 7.13 2.89
N GLY A 308 -3.13 7.65 4.09
CA GLY A 308 -2.71 6.86 5.24
C GLY A 308 -3.81 5.92 5.74
N ALA A 309 -5.05 6.41 5.89
CA ALA A 309 -6.20 5.56 6.21
C ALA A 309 -6.61 4.68 5.03
N ALA A 310 -6.58 5.20 3.80
CA ALA A 310 -6.86 4.43 2.59
C ALA A 310 -5.89 3.25 2.43
N ALA A 311 -4.59 3.50 2.68
CA ALA A 311 -3.60 2.47 2.89
C ALA A 311 -4.12 1.55 3.99
N VAL A 312 -4.22 1.99 5.26
CA VAL A 312 -4.61 1.17 6.44
C VAL A 312 -5.91 0.34 6.27
N ILE A 313 -6.80 0.66 5.33
CA ILE A 313 -7.98 -0.15 4.97
C ILE A 313 -7.64 -1.23 3.93
N GLY A 314 -7.07 -0.85 2.77
CA GLY A 314 -6.54 -1.82 1.78
C GLY A 314 -5.37 -2.65 2.30
N PHE A 315 -4.85 -2.21 3.44
CA PHE A 315 -3.83 -2.77 4.29
C PHE A 315 -4.40 -3.63 5.42
N PHE A 316 -5.69 -3.75 5.74
CA PHE A 316 -6.01 -4.68 6.85
C PHE A 316 -5.61 -6.14 6.54
N GLN A 317 -5.18 -6.37 5.30
CA GLN A 317 -3.95 -7.07 4.88
C GLN A 317 -2.53 -6.48 5.33
N ILE A 318 -2.03 -6.65 6.61
CA ILE A 318 -0.66 -7.20 7.00
C ILE A 318 0.66 -6.25 7.16
N ALA A 319 1.23 -5.75 8.35
CA ALA A 319 2.41 -4.76 8.51
C ALA A 319 3.34 -4.63 9.82
N VAL A 320 4.49 -3.84 9.83
CA VAL A 320 5.62 -3.66 10.86
C VAL A 320 5.77 -2.36 11.75
N CYS A 321 6.65 -2.34 12.79
CA CYS A 321 6.76 -1.41 13.97
C CYS A 321 8.06 -0.49 14.19
N ASN A 322 8.23 0.20 15.37
CA ASN A 322 9.21 1.30 15.80
C ASN A 322 10.73 1.02 16.08
N LYS A 323 11.32 1.70 17.11
CA LYS A 323 12.57 1.58 17.88
C LYS A 323 12.79 0.29 18.73
N PRO A 324 11.95 -0.13 19.71
CA PRO A 324 11.85 -1.54 20.11
C PRO A 324 11.63 -2.54 18.96
N ALA A 325 11.31 -2.04 17.77
CA ALA A 325 11.35 -2.78 16.51
C ALA A 325 12.68 -2.60 15.73
N GLU A 326 13.38 -1.46 15.76
CA GLU A 326 14.75 -1.23 15.27
C GLU A 326 15.73 -2.20 15.95
N MET A 327 15.57 -2.38 17.27
CA MET A 327 16.27 -3.40 18.05
C MET A 327 15.96 -4.84 17.59
N ALA A 328 14.74 -5.07 17.07
CA ALA A 328 14.33 -6.33 16.44
C ALA A 328 14.49 -6.31 14.90
N ARG A 329 15.17 -5.30 14.35
CA ARG A 329 15.42 -5.05 12.91
C ARG A 329 14.18 -5.02 12.02
N GLU A 330 13.04 -4.64 12.59
CA GLU A 330 11.74 -4.61 11.93
C GLU A 330 11.63 -3.50 10.88
N ASP A 331 12.19 -2.33 11.19
CA ASP A 331 12.47 -1.24 10.24
C ASP A 331 13.16 -1.76 8.97
N LYS A 332 14.25 -2.53 9.14
CA LYS A 332 15.03 -3.12 8.06
C LYS A 332 14.27 -4.24 7.35
N LYS A 333 13.50 -5.06 8.07
CA LYS A 333 12.68 -6.11 7.46
C LYS A 333 11.56 -5.53 6.57
N LEU A 334 10.98 -4.38 6.92
CA LEU A 334 10.05 -3.66 6.04
C LEU A 334 10.77 -2.89 4.92
N GLN A 335 11.96 -2.33 5.14
CA GLN A 335 12.75 -1.76 4.04
C GLN A 335 13.14 -2.84 3.00
N ASN A 336 13.56 -4.03 3.46
CA ASN A 336 13.85 -5.18 2.61
C ASN A 336 12.59 -5.68 1.88
N ALA A 337 11.45 -5.79 2.58
CA ALA A 337 10.18 -6.16 1.95
C ALA A 337 9.71 -5.10 0.93
N GLY A 338 9.86 -3.81 1.23
CA GLY A 338 9.52 -2.71 0.32
C GLY A 338 10.39 -2.67 -0.92
N LYS A 339 11.72 -2.84 -0.77
CA LYS A 339 12.65 -3.05 -1.89
C LYS A 339 12.18 -4.23 -2.76
N ALA A 340 12.00 -5.40 -2.17
CA ALA A 340 11.58 -6.60 -2.87
C ALA A 340 10.24 -6.43 -3.62
N MET A 341 9.36 -5.54 -3.15
CA MET A 341 8.05 -5.26 -3.77
C MET A 341 8.02 -3.98 -4.64
N ALA A 342 9.18 -3.35 -4.91
CA ALA A 342 9.30 -2.08 -5.63
C ALA A 342 8.54 -0.88 -4.99
N ASP A 343 8.29 -0.96 -3.69
CA ASP A 343 7.47 -0.11 -2.83
C ASP A 343 8.32 0.34 -1.62
N MET A 344 9.39 1.10 -1.90
CA MET A 344 10.55 1.34 -1.02
C MET A 344 10.31 2.38 0.09
N PHE A 345 11.11 2.30 1.16
CA PHE A 345 11.18 3.29 2.26
C PHE A 345 12.61 3.72 2.56
N GLU A 346 12.76 4.93 3.10
CA GLU A 346 14.00 5.41 3.72
C GLU A 346 13.89 5.43 5.25
N ILE A 347 14.83 4.78 5.95
CA ILE A 347 14.81 4.68 7.42
C ILE A 347 15.41 5.95 8.03
N SER A 348 14.56 6.89 8.42
CA SER A 348 14.96 8.08 9.16
C SER A 348 14.98 7.82 10.67
N ARG A 349 16.15 7.96 11.30
CA ARG A 349 16.28 7.83 12.76
C ARG A 349 15.86 9.10 13.48
N LEU A 350 15.07 8.92 14.54
CA LEU A 350 14.80 9.94 15.57
C LEU A 350 16.08 10.35 16.32
N ARG A 351 16.11 11.58 16.83
CA ARG A 351 17.14 12.19 17.66
C ARG A 351 16.49 13.06 18.72
N ARG A 352 17.23 13.46 19.78
CA ARG A 352 16.72 14.37 20.83
C ARG A 352 16.13 15.67 20.25
N GLU A 353 16.71 16.19 19.17
CA GLU A 353 16.28 17.43 18.54
C GLU A 353 14.86 17.34 17.94
N ASP A 354 14.36 16.12 17.66
CA ASP A 354 12.98 15.93 17.21
C ASP A 354 11.96 16.09 18.34
N PHE A 355 12.32 15.70 19.57
CA PHE A 355 11.50 15.81 20.78
C PHE A 355 11.60 17.21 21.38
N GLU A 356 12.81 17.77 21.43
CA GLU A 356 13.08 19.14 21.88
C GLU A 356 12.29 20.19 21.08
N ALA A 357 12.03 19.94 19.80
CA ALA A 357 11.20 20.79 18.93
C ALA A 357 9.69 20.80 19.27
N ASN A 358 9.19 19.78 19.98
CA ASN A 358 7.78 19.63 20.36
C ASN A 358 7.47 20.13 21.77
N ARG A 359 8.45 20.66 22.51
CA ARG A 359 8.20 21.25 23.82
C ARG A 359 7.36 22.52 23.69
N GLY A 360 6.52 22.77 24.71
CA GLY A 360 5.87 24.06 24.88
C GLY A 360 6.88 25.20 24.94
N ASP A 361 6.50 26.34 24.37
CA ASP A 361 7.22 27.61 24.50
C ASP A 361 6.71 28.41 25.73
N SER A 362 5.56 28.02 26.30
CA SER A 362 4.90 28.70 27.43
C SER A 362 4.32 27.75 28.48
N GLU A 363 3.82 28.31 29.59
CA GLU A 363 3.10 27.60 30.65
C GLU A 363 1.69 27.11 30.25
N TYR A 364 1.19 27.50 29.07
CA TYR A 364 -0.17 27.19 28.61
C TYR A 364 -0.27 25.89 27.79
N GLU A 365 0.85 25.23 27.47
CA GLU A 365 0.85 24.01 26.67
C GLU A 365 1.95 23.01 27.09
N ASP A 366 1.56 21.75 27.34
CA ASP A 366 2.52 20.65 27.61
C ASP A 366 3.44 20.38 26.40
N MET A 367 2.89 20.61 25.20
CA MET A 367 3.52 20.28 23.92
C MET A 367 3.07 21.23 22.80
N LYS A 368 3.98 21.47 21.85
CA LYS A 368 3.78 22.24 20.63
C LYS A 368 3.70 21.32 19.41
N GLN A 369 2.61 21.43 18.65
CA GLN A 369 2.32 20.58 17.48
C GLN A 369 3.11 20.92 16.21
N SER A 370 3.65 22.12 16.10
CA SER A 370 4.33 22.65 14.91
C SER A 370 5.11 23.91 15.26
N ASN A 371 6.23 24.17 14.57
CA ASN A 371 6.87 25.47 14.61
C ASN A 371 6.16 26.48 13.68
N THR A 372 6.64 27.72 13.68
CA THR A 372 6.16 28.84 12.84
C THR A 372 6.99 29.04 11.57
N GLU A 373 7.93 28.14 11.28
CA GLU A 373 8.87 28.26 10.16
C GLU A 373 8.34 27.57 8.90
N PRO A 374 8.65 28.07 7.68
CA PRO A 374 8.33 27.35 6.45
C PRO A 374 8.99 25.96 6.43
N SER A 375 8.33 24.96 5.83
CA SER A 375 8.80 23.56 5.84
C SER A 375 10.22 23.34 5.29
N VAL A 376 10.74 24.27 4.48
CA VAL A 376 12.11 24.27 3.96
C VAL A 376 13.17 24.79 4.95
N ARG A 377 12.75 25.52 6.00
CA ARG A 377 13.60 25.97 7.11
C ARG A 377 13.49 25.07 8.33
N THR A 378 12.37 24.36 8.52
CA THR A 378 12.18 23.37 9.59
C THR A 378 13.20 22.24 9.49
N PRO A 379 14.17 22.15 10.42
CA PRO A 379 15.11 21.03 10.43
C PRO A 379 14.34 19.74 10.70
N ARG A 380 14.61 18.69 9.94
CA ARG A 380 14.09 17.33 10.21
C ARG A 380 12.55 17.23 10.22
N GLY A 381 11.87 18.03 9.39
CA GLY A 381 10.41 18.24 9.44
C GLY A 381 9.49 17.02 9.24
N HIS A 382 10.02 15.84 8.89
CA HIS A 382 9.27 14.57 8.88
C HIS A 382 9.49 13.70 10.13
N THR A 383 10.57 13.90 10.90
CA THR A 383 10.81 13.18 12.16
C THR A 383 10.31 13.95 13.39
N VAL A 384 10.21 15.28 13.35
CA VAL A 384 9.57 16.09 14.42
C VAL A 384 8.10 15.66 14.67
N PRO A 385 7.22 15.49 13.64
CA PRO A 385 5.86 14.99 13.86
C PRO A 385 5.82 13.56 14.39
N ALA A 386 6.81 12.72 14.06
CA ALA A 386 6.91 11.37 14.58
C ALA A 386 7.27 11.34 16.07
N ALA A 387 8.11 12.28 16.55
CA ALA A 387 8.33 12.48 17.98
C ALA A 387 7.07 13.01 18.70
N PHE A 388 6.35 13.97 18.10
CA PHE A 388 5.12 14.54 18.67
C PHE A 388 4.07 13.44 18.92
N LEU A 389 3.93 12.52 17.96
CA LEU A 389 3.01 11.37 18.08
C LEU A 389 3.48 10.33 19.11
N ILE A 390 4.77 10.24 19.45
CA ILE A 390 5.29 9.36 20.51
C ILE A 390 4.94 9.95 21.88
N GLU A 391 5.33 11.20 22.12
CA GLU A 391 5.13 11.92 23.38
C GLU A 391 3.63 12.12 23.67
N GLY A 392 2.89 12.64 22.68
CA GLY A 392 1.44 12.92 22.78
C GLY A 392 0.55 11.67 22.87
N SER A 393 1.11 10.47 22.78
CA SER A 393 0.42 9.20 23.04
C SER A 393 0.99 8.41 24.23
N GLY A 394 2.01 8.93 24.92
CA GLY A 394 2.65 8.26 26.05
C GLY A 394 3.57 7.09 25.66
N LEU A 395 3.93 6.94 24.38
CA LEU A 395 4.78 5.84 23.90
C LEU A 395 6.26 6.06 24.21
N ASP A 396 6.65 7.27 24.60
CA ASP A 396 7.92 7.59 25.25
C ASP A 396 8.15 6.72 26.50
N LYS A 397 7.09 6.53 27.31
CA LYS A 397 7.09 5.72 28.54
C LYS A 397 7.22 4.21 28.28
N HIS A 398 7.16 3.81 27.01
CA HIS A 398 7.29 2.45 26.53
C HIS A 398 8.54 2.26 25.64
N GLY A 399 9.58 3.05 25.91
CA GLY A 399 10.92 2.95 25.33
C GLY A 399 11.63 1.62 25.59
N ALA A 400 12.89 1.52 25.13
CA ALA A 400 13.71 0.30 25.25
C ALA A 400 14.19 0.01 26.69
N ASP A 401 14.05 1.01 27.54
CA ASP A 401 14.39 1.14 28.95
C ASP A 401 13.16 0.95 29.88
N SER A 402 11.97 0.76 29.30
CA SER A 402 10.72 0.47 30.02
C SER A 402 10.57 -1.02 30.33
N ASP A 403 9.96 -1.36 31.48
CA ASP A 403 9.55 -2.73 31.82
C ASP A 403 8.55 -3.33 30.82
N GLN A 404 7.83 -2.47 30.08
CA GLN A 404 6.83 -2.87 29.09
C GLN A 404 7.10 -2.15 27.75
N PRO A 405 8.15 -2.57 27.00
CA PRO A 405 8.54 -1.91 25.76
C PRO A 405 7.54 -2.20 24.63
N ILE A 406 6.92 -1.15 24.08
CA ILE A 406 5.90 -1.23 23.03
C ILE A 406 6.53 -0.88 21.68
N LYS A 407 6.07 -1.55 20.61
CA LYS A 407 6.48 -1.19 19.24
C LYS A 407 5.47 -0.22 18.57
N TYR A 408 5.87 0.65 17.62
CA TYR A 408 5.14 1.86 17.07
C TYR A 408 5.73 2.42 15.71
N THR A 409 5.66 1.78 14.53
CA THR A 409 6.33 2.43 13.35
C THR A 409 5.61 3.73 12.99
N HIS A 410 6.33 4.75 12.51
CA HIS A 410 5.75 5.88 11.78
C HIS A 410 6.25 5.84 10.34
N ILE A 411 5.35 5.59 9.40
CA ILE A 411 5.59 5.69 7.96
C ILE A 411 5.05 7.05 7.51
N ASP A 412 5.93 7.96 7.12
CA ASP A 412 5.56 9.14 6.34
C ASP A 412 5.44 8.72 4.86
N MET A 413 4.35 9.11 4.21
CA MET A 413 3.98 8.73 2.85
C MET A 413 3.62 9.92 1.96
N ALA A 414 3.79 11.19 2.39
CA ALA A 414 3.31 12.33 1.60
C ALA A 414 3.82 12.34 0.15
N SER A 415 5.10 12.02 -0.06
CA SER A 415 5.71 11.84 -1.38
C SER A 415 5.46 10.46 -2.01
N GLY A 416 5.14 9.45 -1.19
CA GLY A 416 4.86 8.06 -1.61
C GLY A 416 3.48 7.82 -2.22
N ASN A 417 2.63 8.85 -2.33
CA ASN A 417 1.26 8.70 -2.82
C ASN A 417 1.12 8.63 -4.36
N GLY A 418 2.20 8.82 -5.12
CA GLY A 418 2.20 8.78 -6.59
C GLY A 418 1.91 10.13 -7.26
N PRO A 419 2.01 10.22 -8.61
CA PRO A 419 2.02 11.48 -9.34
C PRO A 419 0.70 12.26 -9.17
N PHE A 420 0.79 13.59 -9.10
CA PHE A 420 -0.35 14.51 -9.15
C PHE A 420 -0.13 15.59 -10.22
N PRO A 421 -1.04 15.78 -11.20
CA PRO A 421 -2.21 14.95 -11.48
C PRO A 421 -1.82 13.52 -11.88
N GLY A 422 -2.69 12.54 -11.61
CA GLY A 422 -2.43 11.13 -11.88
C GLY A 422 -3.20 10.19 -10.95
N THR A 423 -2.93 8.88 -11.09
CA THR A 423 -3.44 7.84 -10.18
C THR A 423 -2.52 7.69 -8.98
N THR A 424 -3.07 7.42 -7.79
CA THR A 424 -2.26 7.06 -6.61
C THR A 424 -1.65 5.66 -6.74
N TRP A 425 -0.51 5.39 -6.10
CA TRP A 425 0.11 4.05 -6.17
C TRP A 425 -0.58 3.00 -5.29
N GLY A 426 -1.27 3.42 -4.22
CA GLY A 426 -1.79 2.50 -3.19
C GLY A 426 -0.70 1.96 -2.27
N SER A 427 0.47 2.61 -2.23
CA SER A 427 1.52 2.37 -1.25
C SER A 427 1.03 2.68 0.17
N PRO A 428 1.54 1.98 1.21
CA PRO A 428 2.63 1.00 1.18
C PRO A 428 2.13 -0.46 1.19
N VAL A 429 0.91 -0.71 0.71
CA VAL A 429 0.20 -1.99 0.88
C VAL A 429 1.04 -3.19 0.40
N ALA A 430 1.80 -3.06 -0.69
CA ALA A 430 2.58 -4.18 -1.23
C ALA A 430 3.78 -4.54 -0.32
N ALA A 431 4.54 -3.53 0.10
CA ALA A 431 5.67 -3.71 1.01
C ALA A 431 5.25 -4.28 2.37
N LEU A 432 4.12 -3.78 2.88
CA LEU A 432 3.56 -4.21 4.15
C LEU A 432 3.13 -5.68 4.06
N VAL A 433 2.34 -6.07 3.05
CA VAL A 433 1.87 -7.46 2.85
C VAL A 433 3.02 -8.46 2.81
N ALA A 434 4.09 -8.13 2.10
CA ALA A 434 5.29 -8.97 2.04
C ALA A 434 5.95 -9.17 3.42
N ARG A 435 5.87 -8.18 4.32
CA ARG A 435 6.43 -8.33 5.67
C ARG A 435 5.58 -9.19 6.61
N TYR A 436 4.26 -9.34 6.51
CA TYR A 436 3.47 -9.99 7.61
C TYR A 436 2.75 -11.31 7.34
N VAL A 437 2.45 -11.68 6.08
CA VAL A 437 1.78 -12.97 5.76
C VAL A 437 2.56 -13.78 4.74
N ILE A 438 3.33 -13.12 3.87
CA ILE A 438 4.21 -13.83 2.97
C ILE A 438 5.48 -14.26 3.73
N HIS A 439 5.36 -15.33 4.52
CA HIS A 439 6.44 -15.85 5.38
C HIS A 439 7.77 -16.10 4.62
N SER A 440 7.71 -16.39 3.31
CA SER A 440 8.90 -16.54 2.46
C SER A 440 9.69 -15.24 2.23
N TYR A 441 9.12 -14.06 2.46
CA TYR A 441 9.82 -12.77 2.48
C TYR A 441 10.15 -12.27 3.91
N GLN A 442 9.77 -13.01 4.96
CA GLN A 442 10.07 -12.63 6.34
C GLN A 442 11.46 -13.08 6.81
N SER A 443 12.02 -14.10 6.16
CA SER A 443 13.32 -14.72 6.50
C SER A 443 14.51 -14.04 5.82
N THR A 444 14.31 -12.90 5.16
CA THR A 444 15.32 -12.19 4.35
C THR A 444 16.30 -11.36 5.20
N GLU A 445 17.05 -12.05 6.06
CA GLU A 445 18.35 -11.58 6.59
C GLU A 445 19.53 -12.07 5.72
N LYS A 446 19.25 -12.61 4.52
CA LYS A 446 20.21 -13.14 3.53
C LYS A 446 20.01 -12.59 2.10
N LEU A 447 19.44 -11.39 1.98
CA LEU A 447 19.44 -10.55 0.77
C LEU A 447 20.13 -9.22 1.08
#